data_AF-A0A933ZVH4-F1
#
_entry.id   AF-A0A933ZVH4-F1
#
_cell.length_a   1.000
_cell.length_b   1.000
_cell.length_c   1.000
_cell.angle_alpha   90.00
_cell.angle_beta   90.00
_cell.angle_gamma   90.00
#
_symmetry.space_group_name_H-M   'P 1'
#
loop_
_entity.id
_entity.type
_entity.pdbx_description
1 polymer ?
#
loop_
_entity_poly.entity_id
_entity_poly.type
_entity_poly.pdbx_seq_one_letter_code
_entity_poly.pdbx_strand_id
1 'polypeptide(L)'
;MAGLTRTPLLFAGVFFLAEAVWPAGTLSLEEALRDWKPKLRRLALFAAGAAPLGLAHAWFNWARFGNPTKFGHEFFWNNRVNADITKWGLFDYHYLERNLHAAFTMLPTLQWKTFQIAGVSFNGPAVGYDPHGLSLLVTTPLLLLLLWPKQKPRLHRALWLTVAVTAIPGFFYQNDGYMQFGFRFSLDYTPFLVMLLVLGGWSFRSRLFGALALLGLVVNTWGAVAFRGFSW
;
A
#
# COMPACT_ATOMS: atom_id res chain seq x y z
N MET A 1 1.24 -3.72 15.52
CA MET A 1 2.69 -3.39 15.53
C MET A 1 3.05 -2.43 14.41
N ALA A 2 2.88 -2.77 13.13
CA ALA A 2 3.17 -1.84 12.04
C ALA A 2 2.25 -0.59 11.98
N GLY A 3 1.02 -0.67 12.52
CA GLY A 3 0.09 0.46 12.66
C GLY A 3 0.57 1.63 13.53
N LEU A 4 1.55 1.39 14.42
CA LEU A 4 2.08 2.43 15.32
C LEU A 4 3.16 3.28 14.65
N THR A 5 3.81 2.75 13.61
CA THR A 5 4.83 3.46 12.82
C THR A 5 4.29 3.92 11.46
N ARG A 6 3.20 3.32 10.99
CA ARG A 6 2.43 3.73 9.81
C ARG A 6 0.94 3.65 10.13
N THR A 7 0.31 4.79 10.41
CA THR A 7 -1.11 4.89 10.80
C THR A 7 -2.07 4.11 9.90
N PRO A 8 -1.89 4.05 8.55
CA PRO A 8 -2.76 3.25 7.69
C PRO A 8 -2.79 1.76 8.04
N LEU A 9 -1.74 1.19 8.65
CA LEU A 9 -1.71 -0.21 9.04
C LEU A 9 -2.56 -0.54 10.27
N LEU A 10 -3.17 0.45 10.93
CA LEU A 10 -4.25 0.19 11.89
C LEU A 10 -5.48 -0.39 11.19
N PHE A 11 -5.77 0.09 9.97
CA PHE A 11 -6.90 -0.39 9.15
C PHE A 11 -6.72 -1.84 8.70
N ALA A 12 -5.47 -2.32 8.60
CA ALA A 12 -5.17 -3.73 8.36
C ALA A 12 -5.71 -4.65 9.49
N GLY A 13 -6.02 -4.09 10.67
CA GLY A 13 -6.72 -4.79 11.76
C GLY A 13 -8.08 -5.36 11.36
N VAL A 14 -8.72 -4.79 10.32
CA VAL A 14 -9.97 -5.30 9.75
C VAL A 14 -9.84 -6.76 9.30
N PHE A 15 -8.66 -7.22 8.90
CA PHE A 15 -8.46 -8.63 8.56
C PHE A 15 -8.74 -9.56 9.75
N PHE A 16 -8.19 -9.25 10.91
CA PHE A 16 -8.39 -10.05 12.13
C PHE A 16 -9.82 -9.94 12.66
N LEU A 17 -10.42 -8.75 12.55
CA LEU A 17 -11.84 -8.57 12.85
C LEU A 17 -12.69 -9.43 11.92
N ALA A 18 -12.39 -9.43 10.63
CA ALA A 18 -13.15 -10.17 9.64
C ALA A 18 -13.05 -11.69 9.87
N GLU A 19 -11.86 -12.19 10.22
CA GLU A 19 -11.64 -13.61 10.54
C GLU A 19 -12.35 -14.02 11.84
N ALA A 20 -12.43 -13.14 12.83
CA ALA A 20 -13.12 -13.41 14.09
C ALA A 20 -14.65 -13.36 13.94
N VAL A 21 -15.17 -12.41 13.14
CA VAL A 21 -16.60 -12.16 12.98
C VAL A 21 -17.23 -13.06 11.91
N TRP A 22 -16.52 -13.34 10.82
CA TRP A 22 -16.98 -14.16 9.69
C TRP A 22 -16.05 -15.35 9.42
N PRO A 23 -15.98 -16.34 10.32
CA PRO A 23 -15.10 -17.51 10.15
C PRO A 23 -15.35 -18.33 8.86
N ALA A 24 -16.59 -18.35 8.35
CA ALA A 24 -16.97 -18.96 7.08
C ALA A 24 -16.73 -18.04 5.86
N GLY A 25 -16.44 -16.75 6.09
CA GLY A 25 -16.06 -15.80 5.05
C GLY A 25 -17.23 -15.21 4.26
N THR A 26 -18.47 -15.27 4.77
CA THR A 26 -19.63 -14.77 4.01
C THR A 26 -19.74 -13.24 4.01
N LEU A 27 -19.20 -12.57 5.04
CA LEU A 27 -19.45 -11.15 5.34
C LEU A 27 -20.93 -10.79 5.56
N SER A 28 -21.77 -11.75 5.94
CA SER A 28 -23.21 -11.53 6.22
C SER A 28 -23.48 -11.10 7.67
N LEU A 29 -24.56 -10.35 7.89
CA LEU A 29 -25.01 -9.96 9.24
C LEU A 29 -25.43 -11.18 10.07
N GLU A 30 -26.07 -12.16 9.44
CA GLU A 30 -26.49 -13.41 10.10
C GLU A 30 -25.28 -14.15 10.67
N GLU A 31 -24.24 -14.36 9.85
CA GLU A 31 -23.02 -14.98 10.33
C GLU A 31 -22.39 -14.14 11.44
N ALA A 32 -22.32 -12.82 11.30
CA ALA A 32 -21.72 -11.93 12.30
C ALA A 32 -22.37 -12.10 13.69
N LEU A 33 -23.70 -12.09 13.75
CA LEU A 33 -24.48 -12.15 14.98
C LEU A 33 -24.55 -13.55 15.61
N ARG A 34 -24.38 -14.60 14.80
CA ARG A 34 -24.32 -15.97 15.28
C ARG A 34 -23.14 -16.18 16.22
N ASP A 35 -23.39 -16.82 17.36
CA ASP A 35 -22.38 -17.17 18.37
C ASP A 35 -21.49 -15.98 18.79
N TRP A 36 -22.09 -14.79 18.96
CA TRP A 36 -21.36 -13.55 19.21
C TRP A 36 -20.51 -13.55 20.49
N LYS A 37 -20.92 -14.29 21.54
CA LYS A 37 -20.20 -14.36 22.82
C LYS A 37 -18.77 -14.92 22.67
N PRO A 38 -18.57 -16.12 22.07
CA PRO A 38 -17.23 -16.62 21.73
C PRO A 38 -16.39 -15.65 20.89
N LYS A 39 -17.02 -14.99 19.91
CA LYS A 39 -16.32 -14.04 19.03
C LYS A 39 -15.84 -12.81 19.81
N LEU A 40 -16.71 -12.25 20.66
CA LEU A 40 -16.35 -11.15 21.54
C LEU A 40 -15.19 -11.52 22.45
N ARG A 41 -15.17 -12.75 23.01
CA ARG A 41 -14.03 -13.22 23.80
C ARG A 41 -12.73 -13.25 22.99
N ARG A 42 -12.75 -13.73 21.74
CA ARG A 42 -11.56 -13.74 20.87
C ARG A 42 -11.08 -12.31 20.56
N LEU A 43 -12.01 -11.41 20.25
CA LEU A 43 -11.71 -10.00 20.02
C LEU A 43 -11.13 -9.32 21.27
N ALA A 44 -11.70 -9.60 22.45
CA ALA A 44 -11.21 -9.08 23.71
C ALA A 44 -9.80 -9.59 24.03
N LEU A 45 -9.52 -10.88 23.78
CA LEU A 45 -8.17 -11.45 23.94
C LEU A 45 -7.17 -10.84 22.96
N PHE A 46 -7.57 -10.62 21.71
CA PHE A 46 -6.74 -9.93 20.72
C PHE A 46 -6.45 -8.49 21.13
N ALA A 47 -7.47 -7.75 21.55
CA ALA A 47 -7.33 -6.38 22.04
C ALA A 47 -6.45 -6.32 23.31
N ALA A 48 -6.62 -7.26 24.23
CA ALA A 48 -5.79 -7.37 25.42
C ALA A 48 -4.32 -7.64 25.07
N GLY A 49 -4.04 -8.48 24.07
CA GLY A 49 -2.68 -8.70 23.56
C GLY A 49 -2.08 -7.48 22.85
N ALA A 50 -2.90 -6.68 22.16
CA ALA A 50 -2.47 -5.45 21.49
C ALA A 50 -2.33 -4.25 22.44
N ALA A 51 -3.03 -4.26 23.58
CA ALA A 51 -3.11 -3.13 24.50
C ALA A 51 -1.75 -2.64 25.05
N PRO A 52 -0.81 -3.49 25.48
CA PRO A 52 0.48 -3.03 25.99
C PRO A 52 1.24 -2.16 24.98
N LEU A 53 1.15 -2.50 23.69
CA LEU A 53 1.81 -1.79 22.61
C LEU A 53 1.12 -0.46 22.31
N GLY A 54 -0.22 -0.44 22.31
CA GLY A 54 -1.00 0.78 22.18
C GLY A 54 -0.75 1.76 23.33
N LEU A 55 -0.67 1.24 24.56
CA LEU A 55 -0.36 2.03 25.75
C LEU A 55 1.08 2.58 25.73
N ALA A 56 2.06 1.75 25.35
CA ALA A 56 3.44 2.20 25.19
C ALA A 56 3.56 3.33 24.14
N HIS A 57 2.82 3.23 23.03
CA HIS A 57 2.79 4.28 22.02
C HIS A 57 2.07 5.55 22.49
N ALA A 58 0.93 5.42 23.18
CA ALA A 58 0.22 6.55 23.78
C ALA A 58 1.09 7.29 24.80
N TRP A 59 1.82 6.55 25.64
CA TRP A 59 2.82 7.11 26.54
C TRP A 59 3.91 7.86 25.78
N PHE A 60 4.48 7.25 24.73
CA PHE A 60 5.51 7.87 23.91
C PHE A 60 5.04 9.18 23.27
N ASN A 61 3.82 9.19 22.72
CA ASN A 61 3.20 10.40 22.17
C ASN A 61 2.95 11.47 23.24
N TRP A 62 2.49 11.09 24.43
CA TRP A 62 2.32 12.01 25.53
C TRP A 62 3.65 12.62 25.98
N ALA A 63 4.70 11.81 26.12
CA ALA A 63 6.03 12.29 26.49
C ALA A 63 6.63 13.25 25.43
N ARG A 64 6.32 13.04 24.15
CA ARG A 64 6.86 13.85 23.04
C ARG A 64 6.04 15.11 22.73
N PHE A 65 4.71 15.01 22.81
CA PHE A 65 3.78 16.04 22.32
C PHE A 65 2.79 16.54 23.37
N GLY A 66 2.86 16.04 24.61
CA GLY A 66 1.89 16.34 25.66
C GLY A 66 0.49 15.75 25.43
N ASN A 67 0.31 14.96 24.36
CA ASN A 67 -0.98 14.37 23.98
C ASN A 67 -0.82 12.93 23.47
N PRO A 68 -1.48 11.93 24.08
CA PRO A 68 -1.31 10.52 23.74
C PRO A 68 -1.80 10.14 22.33
N THR A 69 -2.71 10.93 21.74
CA THR A 69 -3.28 10.65 20.41
C THR A 69 -2.62 11.46 19.30
N LYS A 70 -1.61 12.28 19.59
CA LYS A 70 -0.89 13.05 18.56
C LYS A 70 0.16 12.21 17.83
N PHE A 71 0.03 12.13 16.51
CA PHE A 71 0.96 11.43 15.61
C PHE A 71 1.99 12.35 14.94
N GLY A 72 2.03 13.63 15.32
CA GLY A 72 3.06 14.59 14.91
C GLY A 72 3.04 15.10 13.46
N HIS A 73 2.02 14.75 12.66
CA HIS A 73 1.92 15.15 11.25
C HIS A 73 1.74 16.68 11.09
N GLU A 74 1.23 17.36 12.11
CA GLU A 74 1.10 18.83 12.18
C GLU A 74 2.46 19.55 12.27
N PHE A 75 3.54 18.85 12.66
CA PHE A 75 4.88 19.44 12.81
C PHE A 75 5.74 19.36 11.54
N PHE A 76 5.19 18.91 10.41
CA PHE A 76 5.88 18.97 9.12
C PHE A 76 5.95 20.42 8.61
N TRP A 77 6.82 21.23 9.22
CA TRP A 77 6.88 22.68 9.05
C TRP A 77 7.46 23.16 7.70
N ASN A 78 8.22 22.32 6.97
CA ASN A 78 9.07 22.79 5.87
C ASN A 78 8.83 22.11 4.50
N ASN A 79 7.57 21.89 4.08
CA ASN A 79 7.29 21.43 2.73
C ASN A 79 6.22 22.31 2.06
N ARG A 80 6.35 22.52 0.74
CA ARG A 80 5.40 23.24 -0.16
C ARG A 80 3.93 22.81 0.01
N VAL A 81 3.73 21.65 0.62
CA VAL A 81 2.50 21.01 1.09
C VAL A 81 1.65 21.88 2.06
N ASN A 82 2.23 22.85 2.75
CA ASN A 82 1.50 23.64 3.76
C ASN A 82 0.30 24.41 3.18
N ALA A 83 0.38 24.92 1.95
CA ALA A 83 -0.75 25.63 1.34
C ALA A 83 -1.93 24.69 1.02
N ASP A 84 -1.65 23.50 0.49
CA ASP A 84 -2.65 22.47 0.19
C ASP A 84 -3.28 21.92 1.47
N ILE A 85 -2.48 21.60 2.49
CA ILE A 85 -3.00 21.16 3.79
C ILE A 85 -3.82 22.28 4.46
N THR A 86 -3.39 23.54 4.34
CA THR A 86 -4.16 24.66 4.92
C THR A 86 -5.52 24.81 4.25
N LYS A 87 -5.62 24.53 2.94
CA LYS A 87 -6.85 24.69 2.16
C LYS A 87 -7.79 23.48 2.27
N TRP A 88 -7.26 22.27 2.19
CA TRP A 88 -8.04 21.04 2.05
C TRP A 88 -7.88 20.07 3.24
N GLY A 89 -6.95 20.34 4.15
CA GLY A 89 -6.60 19.43 5.23
C GLY A 89 -5.67 18.30 4.78
N LEU A 90 -5.40 17.35 5.69
CA LEU A 90 -4.45 16.26 5.45
C LEU A 90 -5.04 15.14 4.57
N PHE A 91 -6.36 14.96 4.63
CA PHE A 91 -7.11 13.99 3.86
C PHE A 91 -8.32 14.66 3.20
N ASP A 92 -8.40 14.63 1.87
CA ASP A 92 -9.47 15.27 1.11
C ASP A 92 -9.71 14.55 -0.23
N TYR A 93 -10.93 14.64 -0.74
CA TYR A 93 -11.30 14.09 -2.06
C TYR A 93 -10.49 14.71 -3.20
N HIS A 94 -10.03 15.95 -3.05
CA HIS A 94 -9.16 16.65 -4.00
C HIS A 94 -7.92 15.84 -4.39
N TYR A 95 -7.40 15.00 -3.49
CA TYR A 95 -6.19 14.20 -3.72
C TYR A 95 -6.46 12.85 -4.39
N LEU A 96 -7.72 12.43 -4.49
CA LEU A 96 -8.11 11.12 -5.01
C LEU A 96 -7.58 10.88 -6.43
N GLU A 97 -7.76 11.86 -7.31
CA GLU A 97 -7.40 11.74 -8.73
C GLU A 97 -5.89 11.57 -8.90
N ARG A 98 -5.07 12.44 -8.30
CA ARG A 98 -3.60 12.31 -8.32
C ARG A 98 -3.12 10.96 -7.78
N ASN A 99 -3.66 10.51 -6.64
CA ASN A 99 -3.22 9.24 -6.04
C ASN A 99 -3.66 8.02 -6.85
N LEU A 100 -4.86 8.03 -7.45
CA LEU A 100 -5.29 6.99 -8.38
C LEU A 100 -4.44 6.99 -9.64
N HIS A 101 -4.10 8.18 -10.15
CA HIS A 101 -3.24 8.34 -11.31
C HIS A 101 -1.85 7.73 -11.05
N ALA A 102 -1.24 8.08 -9.91
CA ALA A 102 0.04 7.53 -9.46
C ALA A 102 -0.02 6.01 -9.25
N ALA A 103 -1.11 5.49 -8.68
CA ALA A 103 -1.25 4.07 -8.38
C ALA A 103 -1.47 3.20 -9.62
N PHE A 104 -2.20 3.67 -10.63
CA PHE A 104 -2.71 2.79 -11.70
C PHE A 104 -2.33 3.19 -13.12
N THR A 105 -2.14 4.48 -13.41
CA THR A 105 -1.99 4.96 -14.79
C THR A 105 -0.65 5.65 -15.10
N MET A 106 0.21 5.88 -14.11
CA MET A 106 1.57 6.37 -14.37
C MET A 106 2.42 5.33 -15.10
N LEU A 107 2.81 5.65 -16.33
CA LEU A 107 3.60 4.80 -17.21
C LEU A 107 5.06 5.30 -17.30
N PRO A 108 6.01 4.44 -17.71
CA PRO A 108 7.36 4.86 -18.02
C PRO A 108 7.39 5.94 -19.10
N THR A 109 8.23 6.95 -18.92
CA THR A 109 8.40 8.04 -19.87
C THR A 109 9.53 7.71 -20.84
N LEU A 110 9.37 8.02 -22.13
CA LEU A 110 10.48 8.00 -23.07
C LEU A 110 11.17 9.36 -23.04
N GLN A 111 12.46 9.37 -22.71
CA GLN A 111 13.28 10.57 -22.63
C GLN A 111 14.44 10.45 -23.61
N TRP A 112 14.83 11.55 -24.26
CA TRP A 112 16.06 11.56 -25.05
C TRP A 112 17.22 11.92 -24.13
N LYS A 113 18.19 11.02 -23.97
CA LYS A 113 19.35 11.25 -23.10
C LYS A 113 20.66 11.14 -23.88
N THR A 114 21.63 11.94 -23.46
CA THR A 114 23.01 11.81 -23.86
C THR A 114 23.66 10.75 -22.98
N PHE A 115 24.21 9.72 -23.62
CA PHE A 115 25.01 8.71 -22.99
C PHE A 115 26.48 8.97 -23.34
N GLN A 116 27.38 8.70 -22.40
CA GLN A 116 28.81 8.77 -22.64
C GLN A 116 29.42 7.39 -22.43
N ILE A 117 30.06 6.85 -23.46
CA ILE A 117 30.83 5.61 -23.39
C ILE A 117 32.21 5.90 -23.96
N ALA A 118 33.26 5.61 -23.18
CA ALA A 118 34.65 5.78 -23.58
C ALA A 118 34.98 7.19 -24.13
N GLY A 119 34.39 8.25 -23.56
CA GLY A 119 34.61 9.63 -23.97
C GLY A 119 33.81 10.09 -25.20
N VAL A 120 33.03 9.21 -25.83
CA VAL A 120 32.17 9.54 -26.96
C VAL A 120 30.74 9.75 -26.48
N SER A 121 30.14 10.90 -26.84
CA SER A 121 28.75 11.22 -26.51
C SER A 121 27.82 10.79 -27.64
N PHE A 122 26.76 10.05 -27.30
CA PHE A 122 25.70 9.69 -28.23
C PHE A 122 24.34 9.99 -27.62
N ASN A 123 23.41 10.49 -28.43
CA ASN A 123 22.05 10.79 -28.01
C ASN A 123 21.12 9.66 -28.46
N GLY A 124 20.34 9.11 -27.54
CA GLY A 124 19.39 8.05 -27.86
C GLY A 124 18.18 8.03 -26.94
N PRO A 125 17.15 7.25 -27.29
CA PRO A 125 15.99 7.07 -26.44
C PRO A 125 16.38 6.31 -25.17
N ALA A 126 15.92 6.80 -24.03
CA ALA A 126 16.10 6.22 -22.71
C ALA A 126 14.76 6.09 -22.01
N VAL A 127 14.54 4.99 -21.30
CA VAL A 127 13.35 4.81 -20.47
C VAL A 127 13.59 5.52 -19.13
N GLY A 128 12.78 6.53 -18.85
CA GLY A 128 12.71 7.26 -17.58
C GLY A 128 11.41 6.97 -16.84
N TYR A 129 11.26 7.59 -15.67
CA TYR A 129 10.02 7.56 -14.90
C TYR A 129 9.84 8.90 -14.20
N ASP A 130 8.59 9.17 -13.78
CA ASP A 130 8.24 10.37 -13.04
C ASP A 130 8.60 10.19 -11.55
N PRO A 131 9.20 11.19 -10.86
CA PRO A 131 9.45 11.12 -9.42
C PRO A 131 8.21 10.87 -8.55
N HIS A 132 7.01 11.18 -9.05
CA HIS A 132 5.73 10.88 -8.42
C HIS A 132 5.38 9.38 -8.48
N GLY A 133 6.09 8.58 -9.28
CA GLY A 133 6.07 7.11 -9.25
C GLY A 133 5.73 6.45 -10.57
N LEU A 134 5.49 5.13 -10.48
CA LEU A 134 4.98 4.30 -11.56
C LEU A 134 3.83 3.44 -11.03
N SER A 135 2.90 3.14 -11.95
CA SER A 135 1.74 2.29 -11.69
C SER A 135 2.14 0.97 -11.05
N LEU A 136 1.33 0.53 -10.09
CA LEU A 136 1.43 -0.78 -9.45
C LEU A 136 1.32 -1.93 -10.44
N LEU A 137 0.59 -1.74 -11.53
CA LEU A 137 0.44 -2.75 -12.57
C LEU A 137 1.69 -2.85 -13.45
N VAL A 138 2.49 -1.78 -13.51
CA VAL A 138 3.79 -1.79 -14.20
C VAL A 138 4.87 -2.36 -13.29
N THR A 139 4.93 -1.91 -12.03
CA THR A 139 5.96 -2.36 -11.08
C THR A 139 5.70 -3.77 -10.54
N THR A 140 4.43 -4.18 -10.41
CA THR A 140 4.02 -5.52 -9.97
C THR A 140 2.93 -6.08 -10.89
N PRO A 141 3.27 -6.45 -12.13
CA PRO A 141 2.29 -6.91 -13.14
C PRO A 141 1.57 -8.21 -12.76
N LEU A 142 2.10 -8.99 -11.82
CA LEU A 142 1.42 -10.14 -11.23
C LEU A 142 0.06 -9.77 -10.60
N LEU A 143 -0.13 -8.52 -10.18
CA LEU A 143 -1.41 -8.06 -9.64
C LEU A 143 -2.55 -8.09 -10.67
N LEU A 144 -2.25 -8.09 -11.98
CA LEU A 144 -3.26 -8.27 -13.03
C LEU A 144 -3.99 -9.62 -12.91
N LEU A 145 -3.33 -10.65 -12.36
CA LEU A 145 -3.95 -11.95 -12.15
C LEU A 145 -5.05 -11.93 -11.08
N LEU A 146 -5.10 -10.89 -10.24
CA LEU A 146 -6.16 -10.70 -9.26
C LEU A 146 -7.51 -10.34 -9.90
N LEU A 147 -7.50 -9.86 -11.14
CA LEU A 147 -8.73 -9.61 -11.91
C LEU A 147 -9.42 -10.91 -12.32
N TRP A 148 -8.65 -12.00 -12.47
CA TRP A 148 -9.14 -13.32 -12.87
C TRP A 148 -8.61 -14.43 -11.93
N PRO A 149 -9.05 -14.44 -10.66
CA PRO A 149 -8.65 -15.49 -9.75
C PRO A 149 -9.31 -16.82 -10.16
N LYS A 150 -8.55 -17.92 -10.14
CA LYS A 150 -9.05 -19.27 -10.43
C LYS A 150 -9.81 -19.86 -9.26
N GLN A 151 -9.51 -19.41 -8.04
CA GLN A 151 -10.16 -19.82 -6.81
C GLN A 151 -10.51 -18.58 -5.97
N LYS A 152 -11.62 -18.67 -5.23
CA LYS A 152 -12.06 -17.64 -4.29
C LYS A 152 -12.33 -18.31 -2.93
N PRO A 153 -11.29 -18.70 -2.20
CA PRO A 153 -11.46 -19.37 -0.90
C PRO A 153 -12.08 -18.42 0.13
N ARG A 154 -12.46 -18.96 1.31
CA ARG A 154 -13.18 -18.21 2.37
C ARG A 154 -12.59 -16.83 2.70
N LEU A 155 -11.25 -16.71 2.69
CA LEU A 155 -10.53 -15.47 3.03
C LEU A 155 -10.59 -14.40 1.94
N HIS A 156 -11.01 -14.74 0.72
CA HIS A 156 -10.92 -13.86 -0.45
C HIS A 156 -11.66 -12.53 -0.22
N ARG A 157 -12.87 -12.57 0.35
CA ARG A 157 -13.65 -11.36 0.65
C ARG A 157 -13.04 -10.53 1.76
N ALA A 158 -12.60 -11.18 2.84
CA ALA A 158 -11.95 -10.51 3.97
C ALA A 158 -10.64 -9.81 3.56
N LEU A 159 -9.85 -10.43 2.69
CA LEU A 159 -8.62 -9.85 2.16
C LEU A 159 -8.90 -8.63 1.28
N TRP A 160 -9.87 -8.70 0.36
CA TRP A 160 -10.26 -7.53 -0.43
C TRP A 160 -10.81 -6.38 0.41
N LEU A 161 -11.61 -6.70 1.42
CA LEU A 161 -12.09 -5.70 2.39
C LEU A 161 -10.90 -5.04 3.11
N THR A 162 -9.92 -5.85 3.53
CA THR A 162 -8.70 -5.33 4.19
C THR A 162 -7.90 -4.44 3.25
N VAL A 163 -7.69 -4.86 2.00
CA VAL A 163 -7.03 -4.05 0.96
C VAL A 163 -7.75 -2.72 0.80
N ALA A 164 -9.07 -2.73 0.61
CA ALA A 164 -9.86 -1.51 0.40
C ALA A 164 -9.75 -0.56 1.60
N VAL A 165 -10.01 -1.05 2.82
CA VAL A 165 -10.02 -0.21 4.03
C VAL A 165 -8.61 0.32 4.36
N THR A 166 -7.56 -0.43 4.03
CA THR A 166 -6.17 0.03 4.22
C THR A 166 -5.72 1.01 3.12
N ALA A 167 -6.20 0.85 1.89
CA ALA A 167 -5.82 1.69 0.76
C ALA A 167 -6.51 3.06 0.76
N ILE A 168 -7.78 3.12 1.19
CA ILE A 168 -8.61 4.33 1.16
C ILE A 168 -7.87 5.54 1.75
N PRO A 169 -7.34 5.52 2.99
CA PRO A 169 -6.66 6.70 3.55
C PRO A 169 -5.51 7.20 2.67
N GLY A 170 -4.73 6.29 2.07
CA GLY A 170 -3.63 6.65 1.18
C GLY A 170 -4.08 7.34 -0.10
N PHE A 171 -5.24 6.97 -0.65
CA PHE A 171 -5.79 7.64 -1.84
C PHE A 171 -6.32 9.04 -1.58
N PHE A 172 -6.78 9.31 -0.36
CA PHE A 172 -7.25 10.63 0.04
C PHE A 172 -6.14 11.47 0.68
N TYR A 173 -4.91 10.97 0.80
CA TYR A 173 -3.83 11.65 1.49
C TYR A 173 -3.22 12.74 0.61
N GLN A 174 -2.81 13.86 1.23
CA GLN A 174 -2.28 15.02 0.51
C GLN A 174 -1.06 14.73 -0.39
N ASN A 175 -0.23 13.74 -0.05
CA ASN A 175 0.95 13.39 -0.85
C ASN A 175 0.66 12.11 -1.64
N ASP A 176 1.40 11.88 -2.73
CA ASP A 176 1.49 10.61 -3.48
C ASP A 176 2.72 9.77 -3.08
N GLY A 177 3.66 10.38 -2.34
CA GLY A 177 4.87 9.76 -1.81
C GLY A 177 6.13 10.57 -2.12
N TYR A 178 6.16 11.23 -3.29
CA TYR A 178 7.26 12.00 -3.90
C TYR A 178 8.67 11.38 -3.81
N MET A 179 9.37 11.31 -4.95
CA MET A 179 10.69 10.65 -5.09
C MET A 179 10.61 9.14 -4.82
N GLN A 180 9.78 8.46 -5.61
CA GLN A 180 9.54 7.03 -5.52
C GLN A 180 9.59 6.38 -6.91
N PHE A 181 9.98 5.10 -7.00
CA PHE A 181 9.94 4.36 -8.26
C PHE A 181 8.56 3.74 -8.55
N GLY A 182 7.86 3.26 -7.52
CA GLY A 182 6.48 2.77 -7.60
C GLY A 182 5.60 3.52 -6.60
N PHE A 183 4.32 3.18 -6.54
CA PHE A 183 3.38 3.84 -5.62
C PHE A 183 3.57 3.36 -4.16
N ARG A 184 4.26 4.16 -3.33
CA ARG A 184 4.70 3.79 -1.96
C ARG A 184 3.56 3.49 -0.99
N PHE A 185 2.40 4.12 -1.13
CA PHE A 185 1.27 3.83 -0.23
C PHE A 185 0.70 2.43 -0.45
N SER A 186 0.98 1.79 -1.59
CA SER A 186 0.58 0.41 -1.78
C SER A 186 1.23 -0.55 -0.81
N LEU A 187 2.42 -0.21 -0.29
CA LEU A 187 3.15 -1.07 0.64
C LEU A 187 2.32 -1.43 1.88
N ASP A 188 1.34 -0.60 2.25
CA ASP A 188 0.46 -0.86 3.39
C ASP A 188 -0.54 -1.99 3.11
N TYR A 189 -0.91 -2.22 1.84
CA TYR A 189 -1.88 -3.25 1.44
C TYR A 189 -1.33 -4.34 0.51
N THR A 190 -0.10 -4.20 -0.01
CA THR A 190 0.59 -5.20 -0.83
C THR A 190 0.64 -6.59 -0.18
N PRO A 191 0.91 -6.76 1.13
CA PRO A 191 0.90 -8.08 1.75
C PRO A 191 -0.42 -8.84 1.55
N PHE A 192 -1.55 -8.14 1.63
CA PHE A 192 -2.87 -8.73 1.41
C PHE A 192 -3.15 -9.03 -0.07
N LEU A 193 -2.65 -8.19 -0.98
CA LEU A 193 -2.69 -8.47 -2.43
C LEU A 193 -1.86 -9.72 -2.79
N VAL A 194 -0.70 -9.90 -2.17
CA VAL A 194 0.12 -11.11 -2.34
C VAL A 194 -0.60 -12.35 -1.79
N MET A 195 -1.24 -12.25 -0.63
CA MET A 195 -2.08 -13.34 -0.11
C MET A 195 -3.23 -13.68 -1.06
N LEU A 196 -3.91 -12.68 -1.63
CA LEU A 196 -4.95 -12.88 -2.64
C LEU A 196 -4.40 -13.58 -3.90
N LEU A 197 -3.18 -13.25 -4.32
CA LEU A 197 -2.54 -13.87 -5.48
C LEU A 197 -2.24 -15.36 -5.22
N VAL A 198 -1.68 -15.66 -4.06
CA VAL A 198 -1.37 -17.03 -3.62
C VAL A 198 -2.65 -17.86 -3.51
N LEU A 199 -3.69 -17.31 -2.87
CA LEU A 199 -4.99 -17.96 -2.71
C LEU A 199 -5.83 -18.01 -3.99
N GLY A 200 -5.47 -17.21 -4.99
CA GLY A 200 -6.15 -17.14 -6.28
C GLY A 200 -5.98 -18.38 -7.15
N GLY A 201 -5.16 -19.36 -6.74
CA GLY A 201 -5.05 -20.67 -7.39
C GLY A 201 -4.28 -20.66 -8.71
N TRP A 202 -3.48 -19.61 -8.97
CA TRP A 202 -2.59 -19.57 -10.14
C TRP A 202 -1.42 -20.54 -9.95
N SER A 203 -1.10 -21.31 -11.00
CA SER A 203 0.02 -22.24 -10.99
C SER A 203 1.29 -21.54 -11.46
N PHE A 204 2.41 -21.78 -10.78
CA PHE A 204 3.75 -21.36 -11.22
C PHE A 204 4.15 -21.91 -12.60
N ARG A 205 3.51 -23.01 -13.05
CA ARG A 205 3.72 -23.58 -14.40
C ARG A 205 2.98 -22.80 -15.49
N SER A 206 2.10 -21.86 -15.14
CA SER A 206 1.39 -21.05 -16.12
C SER A 206 2.37 -20.13 -16.84
N ARG A 207 2.36 -20.18 -18.18
CA ARG A 207 3.16 -19.27 -19.02
C ARG A 207 2.86 -17.80 -18.73
N LEU A 208 1.58 -17.47 -18.51
CA LEU A 208 1.17 -16.11 -18.16
C LEU A 208 1.75 -15.67 -16.81
N PHE A 209 1.67 -16.53 -15.79
CA PHE A 209 2.27 -16.24 -14.48
C PHE A 209 3.79 -16.02 -14.62
N GLY A 210 4.48 -16.92 -15.32
CA GLY A 210 5.93 -16.80 -15.55
C GLY A 210 6.30 -15.53 -16.32
N ALA A 211 5.55 -15.17 -17.35
CA ALA A 211 5.77 -13.96 -18.13
C ALA A 211 5.58 -12.68 -17.30
N LEU A 212 4.50 -12.60 -16.49
CA LEU A 212 4.27 -11.46 -15.61
C LEU A 212 5.32 -11.40 -14.49
N ALA A 213 5.71 -12.53 -13.91
CA ALA A 213 6.77 -12.58 -12.90
C ALA A 213 8.12 -12.11 -13.46
N LEU A 214 8.48 -12.56 -14.66
CA LEU A 214 9.69 -12.12 -15.35
C LEU A 214 9.64 -10.63 -15.69
N LEU A 215 8.49 -10.13 -16.17
CA LEU A 215 8.31 -8.70 -16.43
C LEU A 215 8.48 -7.88 -15.15
N GLY A 216 7.89 -8.33 -14.04
CA GLY A 216 8.06 -7.69 -12.73
C GLY A 216 9.53 -7.66 -12.30
N LEU A 217 10.26 -8.77 -12.48
CA LEU A 217 11.69 -8.83 -12.19
C LEU A 217 12.47 -7.82 -13.04
N VAL A 218 12.22 -7.74 -14.35
CA VAL A 218 12.88 -6.80 -15.26
C VAL A 218 12.60 -5.35 -14.86
N VAL A 219 11.33 -5.01 -14.62
CA VAL A 219 10.94 -3.63 -14.24
C VAL A 219 11.54 -3.22 -12.90
N ASN A 220 11.54 -4.10 -11.89
CA ASN A 220 12.14 -3.78 -10.59
C ASN A 220 13.67 -3.73 -10.64
N THR A 221 14.31 -4.55 -11.50
CA THR A 221 15.75 -4.46 -11.74
C THR A 221 16.11 -3.13 -12.40
N TRP A 222 15.33 -2.71 -13.40
CA TRP A 222 15.46 -1.39 -14.00
C TRP A 222 15.28 -0.28 -12.95
N GLY A 223 14.25 -0.37 -12.11
CA GLY A 223 14.03 0.58 -11.01
C GLY A 223 15.19 0.65 -10.03
N ALA A 224 15.76 -0.49 -9.65
CA ALA A 224 16.93 -0.54 -8.76
C ALA A 224 18.17 0.12 -9.38
N VAL A 225 18.34 0.08 -10.70
CA VAL A 225 19.42 0.78 -11.41
C VAL A 225 19.11 2.27 -11.58
N ALA A 226 17.88 2.60 -12.00
CA ALA A 226 17.46 3.97 -12.27
C ALA A 226 17.37 4.83 -11.01
N PHE A 227 17.03 4.24 -9.86
CA PHE A 227 16.92 4.94 -8.58
C PHE A 227 18.29 5.25 -7.94
N ARG A 228 19.37 4.53 -8.31
CA ARG A 228 20.73 4.77 -7.78
C ARG A 228 21.30 6.17 -8.04
N GLY A 229 20.69 6.95 -8.94
CA GLY A 229 21.09 8.33 -9.23
C GLY A 229 20.60 9.38 -8.23
N PHE A 230 19.77 9.00 -7.24
CA PHE A 230 19.26 9.90 -6.19
C PHE A 230 19.96 9.64 -4.85
N SER A 231 21.29 9.75 -4.82
CA SER A 231 22.04 9.91 -3.57
C SER A 231 22.28 11.40 -3.35
N TRP A 232 21.76 11.93 -2.23
CA TRP A 232 22.09 13.27 -1.74
C TRP A 232 23.56 13.35 -1.33
#